data_AF-A0A5C9AJL5-F1
#
_entry.id   AF-A0A5C9AJL5-F1
#
_cell.length_a   1.000
_cell.length_b   1.000
_cell.length_c   1.000
_cell.angle_alpha   90.00
_cell.angle_beta   90.00
_cell.angle_gamma   90.00
#
_symmetry.space_group_name_H-M   'P 1'
#
loop_
_entity.id
_entity.type
_entity.pdbx_description
1 polymer ?
#
loop_
_entity_poly.entity_id
_entity_poly.type
_entity_poly.pdbx_seq_one_letter_code
_entity_poly.pdbx_strand_id
1 'polypeptide(L)' 'QITDATKRNALYQQAEVIINQQAPLIPIYYQPLIKLLKPYVGGFPLHNPQDYVYSKELYIKAH' A
#
# COMPACT_ATOMS: atom_id res chain seq x y z
N GLN A 1 -24.57 -9.56 11.33
CA GLN A 1 -23.31 -9.29 12.07
C GLN A 1 -22.13 -9.29 11.11
N ILE A 2 -21.79 -8.14 10.54
CA ILE A 2 -20.61 -7.91 9.67
C ILE A 2 -19.55 -7.07 10.44
N THR A 3 -19.79 -6.85 11.74
CA THR A 3 -18.99 -6.00 12.63
C THR A 3 -17.78 -6.73 13.23
N ASP A 4 -17.69 -8.06 13.06
CA ASP A 4 -16.60 -8.88 13.56
C ASP A 4 -15.46 -8.96 12.52
N ALA A 5 -14.31 -8.40 12.86
CA ALA A 5 -13.14 -8.34 11.99
C ALA A 5 -12.60 -9.73 11.62
N THR A 6 -12.69 -10.71 12.52
CA THR A 6 -12.18 -12.07 12.28
C THR A 6 -13.00 -12.77 11.21
N LYS A 7 -14.34 -12.68 11.30
CA LYS A 7 -15.25 -13.25 10.31
C LYS A 7 -15.07 -12.60 8.94
N ARG A 8 -14.88 -11.29 8.90
CA ARG A 8 -14.63 -10.56 7.66
C ARG A 8 -13.32 -10.99 6.99
N ASN A 9 -12.25 -11.17 7.77
CA ASN A 9 -10.97 -11.66 7.24
C ASN A 9 -11.09 -13.07 6.66
N ALA A 10 -11.84 -13.97 7.30
CA ALA A 10 -12.10 -15.30 6.76
C ALA A 10 -12.85 -15.26 5.42
N LEU A 11 -13.82 -14.36 5.27
CA LEU A 11 -14.54 -14.14 4.01
C LEU A 11 -13.61 -13.59 2.91
N TYR A 12 -12.69 -12.68 3.24
CA TYR A 12 -11.69 -12.20 2.28
C TYR A 12 -10.77 -13.33 1.81
N GLN A 13 -10.30 -14.18 2.73
CA GLN A 13 -9.49 -15.35 2.36
C GLN A 13 -10.24 -16.29 1.42
N GLN A 14 -11.52 -16.55 1.68
CA GLN A 14 -12.34 -17.38 0.80
C GLN A 14 -12.50 -16.75 -0.59
N ALA A 15 -12.70 -15.43 -0.67
CA ALA A 15 -12.81 -14.72 -1.95
C ALA A 15 -11.51 -14.77 -2.76
N GLU A 16 -10.35 -14.59 -2.12
CA GLU A 16 -9.03 -14.70 -2.77
C GLU A 16 -8.80 -16.09 -3.38
N VAL A 17 -9.24 -17.16 -2.71
CA VAL A 17 -9.15 -18.53 -3.25
C VAL A 17 -10.00 -18.69 -4.52
N ILE A 18 -11.23 -18.14 -4.52
CA ILE A 18 -12.11 -18.19 -5.70
C ILE A 18 -11.49 -17.41 -6.87
N ILE A 19 -10.97 -16.20 -6.60
CA ILE A 19 -10.30 -15.37 -7.60
C ILE A 19 -9.10 -16.10 -8.20
N ASN A 20 -8.26 -16.72 -7.37
CA ASN A 20 -7.10 -17.48 -7.82
C ASN A 20 -7.48 -18.64 -8.75
N GLN A 21 -8.61 -19.32 -8.48
CA GLN A 21 -9.06 -20.46 -9.27
C GLN A 21 -9.80 -20.08 -10.56
N GLN A 22 -10.54 -18.96 -10.55
CA GLN A 22 -11.54 -18.66 -11.59
C GLN A 22 -11.21 -17.41 -12.42
N ALA A 23 -10.38 -16.50 -11.93
CA ALA A 23 -10.06 -15.29 -12.65
C ALA A 23 -8.91 -15.54 -13.66
N PRO A 24 -8.97 -14.96 -14.87
CA PRO A 24 -7.88 -15.03 -15.83
C PRO A 24 -6.76 -14.03 -15.46
N LEU A 25 -6.20 -14.15 -14.24
CA LEU A 25 -5.09 -13.33 -13.76
C LEU A 25 -4.00 -14.21 -13.16
N ILE A 26 -2.73 -13.88 -13.45
CA ILE A 26 -1.55 -14.56 -12.89
C ILE A 26 -0.76 -13.49 -12.12
N PRO A 27 -0.81 -13.46 -10.78
CA PRO A 27 -0.09 -12.47 -10.01
C PRO A 27 1.40 -12.83 -9.98
N ILE A 28 2.27 -11.92 -10.43
CA ILE A 28 3.73 -12.17 -10.55
C ILE A 28 4.49 -11.54 -9.38
N TYR A 29 4.12 -10.32 -8.98
CA TYR A 29 4.81 -9.61 -7.90
C TYR A 29 3.92 -8.56 -7.24
N TYR A 30 4.25 -8.21 -5.99
CA TYR A 30 3.73 -7.04 -5.30
C TYR A 30 4.75 -5.90 -5.41
N GLN A 31 4.30 -4.74 -5.86
CA GLN A 31 5.19 -3.61 -6.16
C GLN A 31 5.77 -3.00 -4.88
N PRO A 32 7.11 -2.92 -4.74
CA PRO A 32 7.72 -2.13 -3.68
C PRO A 32 7.64 -0.63 -4.01
N LEU A 33 7.46 0.21 -2.99
CA LEU A 33 7.49 1.66 -3.12
C LEU A 33 8.95 2.18 -3.13
N ILE A 34 9.63 2.01 -4.27
CA ILE A 34 11.03 2.47 -4.44
C ILE A 34 11.03 3.90 -4.99
N LYS A 35 11.65 4.84 -4.28
CA LYS A 35 11.78 6.25 -4.68
C LYS A 35 13.18 6.79 -4.40
N LEU A 36 13.67 7.66 -5.28
CA LEU A 36 14.92 8.39 -5.08
C LEU A 36 14.61 9.76 -4.45
N LEU A 37 15.05 9.95 -3.21
CA LEU A 37 14.87 11.19 -2.46
C LEU A 37 16.22 11.86 -2.24
N LYS A 38 16.32 13.16 -2.51
CA LYS A 38 17.52 13.92 -2.16
C LYS A 38 17.63 14.06 -0.63
N PRO A 39 18.83 13.94 -0.01
CA PRO A 39 18.98 13.97 1.45
C PRO A 39 18.47 15.25 2.14
N TYR A 40 18.40 16.35 1.39
CA TYR A 40 17.93 17.64 1.87
C TYR A 40 16.41 17.84 1.79
N VAL A 41 15.65 16.89 1.23
CA VAL A 41 14.18 16.95 1.25
C VAL A 41 13.68 16.39 2.58
N GLY A 42 12.96 17.22 3.34
CA GLY A 42 12.29 16.84 4.58
C GLY A 42 10.78 16.65 4.37
N GLY A 43 10.13 15.98 5.32
CA GLY A 43 8.67 15.80 5.33
C GLY A 43 8.12 14.68 4.44
N PHE A 44 8.99 13.89 3.81
CA PHE A 44 8.55 12.74 3.01
C PHE A 44 7.96 11.64 3.91
N PRO A 45 6.72 11.15 3.66
CA PRO A 45 6.07 10.16 4.50
C PRO A 45 6.66 8.76 4.27
N LEU A 46 7.39 8.23 5.26
CA LEU A 46 8.02 6.91 5.18
C LEU A 46 7.06 5.74 5.46
N HIS A 47 5.95 6.00 6.17
CA HIS A 47 4.98 4.98 6.56
C HIS A 47 3.61 5.25 5.90
N ASN A 48 3.61 5.39 4.58
CA ASN A 48 2.39 5.56 3.80
C ASN A 48 2.24 4.47 2.74
N PRO A 49 1.50 3.38 3.02
CA PRO A 49 1.29 2.30 2.05
C PRO A 49 0.46 2.72 0.83
N GLN A 50 -0.26 3.86 0.90
CA GLN A 50 -1.04 4.40 -0.22
C GLN A 50 -0.22 5.31 -1.13
N ASP A 51 1.02 5.63 -0.75
CA ASP A 51 1.96 6.42 -1.53
C ASP A 51 1.52 7.86 -1.87
N TYR A 52 0.50 8.39 -1.19
CA TYR A 52 0.12 9.80 -1.29
C TYR A 52 1.19 10.71 -0.68
N VAL A 53 1.64 11.69 -1.46
CA VAL A 53 2.63 12.68 -1.03
C VAL A 53 2.01 14.07 -1.15
N TYR A 54 1.89 14.77 -0.02
CA TYR A 54 1.33 16.12 0.01
C TYR A 54 2.45 17.15 -0.02
N SER A 55 2.50 17.98 -1.07
CA SER A 55 3.54 19.01 -1.22
C SER A 55 3.61 20.01 -0.07
N LYS A 56 2.49 20.25 0.63
CA LYS A 56 2.44 21.12 1.83
C LYS A 56 3.25 20.59 3.01
N GLU A 57 3.51 19.29 3.05
CA GLU A 57 4.26 18.62 4.13
C GLU A 57 5.76 18.54 3.79
N LEU A 58 6.11 18.74 2.52
CA LEU A 58 7.49 18.70 2.04
C LEU A 58 8.17 20.05 2.25
N TYR A 59 9.46 20.00 2.58
CA TYR A 59 10.30 21.19 2.68
C TYR A 59 11.76 20.88 2.31
N ILE A 60 12.52 21.93 2.03
CA ILE A 60 13.94 21.83 1.70
C ILE A 60 14.77 22.29 2.91
N LYS A 61 15.61 21.39 3.42
CA LYS A 61 16.63 21.71 4.43
C LYS A 61 17.75 22.51 3.77
N ALA A 62 18.44 23.35 4.55
CA ALA A 62 19.65 24.01 4.10
C ALA A 62 20.68 22.97 3.64
N HIS A 63 21.30 23.19 2.48
CA HIS A 63 22.23 22.29 1.80
C HIS A 63 23.27 23.09 1.01
#